data_AF-A0A1L8D0V8-F1
#
_entry.id   AF-A0A1L8D0V8-F1
#
_cell.length_a   1.000
_cell.length_b   1.000
_cell.length_c   1.000
_cell.angle_alpha   90.00
_cell.angle_beta   90.00
_cell.angle_gamma   90.00
#
_symmetry.space_group_name_H-M   'P 1'
#
loop_
_entity.id
_entity.type
_entity.pdbx_description
1 polymer ?
#
loop_
_entity_poly.entity_id
_entity_poly.type
_entity_poly.pdbx_seq_one_letter_code
_entity_poly.pdbx_strand_id
1 'polypeptide(L)' 'MRKTHYYCDRCLKEVDNKNLYLVTIYSVPTDAVYPDNKRNVQVELCVDCLHEIEAIIQPALHENGISRLTGLRLKDKEAV' A
#
# COMPACT_ATOMS: atom_id res chain seq x y z
N MET A 1 20.04 4.38 -21.66
CA MET A 1 18.71 3.90 -21.21
C MET A 1 18.15 4.93 -20.24
N ARG A 2 16.95 5.48 -20.47
CA ARG A 2 16.30 6.37 -19.50
C ARG A 2 15.90 5.53 -18.29
N LYS A 3 16.40 5.88 -17.09
CA LYS A 3 15.87 5.31 -15.85
C LYS A 3 14.50 5.94 -15.65
N THR A 4 13.44 5.14 -15.72
CA THR A 4 12.12 5.58 -15.28
C THR A 4 12.14 5.48 -13.76
N HIS A 5 12.11 6.62 -13.10
CA HIS A 5 12.00 6.73 -11.65
C HIS A 5 10.53 6.62 -11.27
N TYR A 6 10.19 5.69 -10.38
CA TYR A 6 8.84 5.53 -9.85
C TYR A 6 8.79 6.08 -8.43
N TYR A 7 7.70 6.73 -8.06
CA TYR A 7 7.55 7.36 -6.75
C TYR A 7 6.33 6.79 -6.04
N CYS A 8 6.45 6.55 -4.74
CA CYS A 8 5.31 6.18 -3.91
C CYS A 8 4.45 7.41 -3.63
N ASP A 9 3.14 7.34 -3.91
CA ASP A 9 2.19 8.44 -3.68
C ASP A 9 2.06 8.84 -2.20
N ARG A 10 2.38 7.92 -1.26
CA ARG A 10 2.27 8.16 0.17
C ARG A 10 3.53 8.76 0.79
N CYS A 11 4.70 8.18 0.53
CA CYS A 11 5.96 8.59 1.18
C CYS A 11 6.92 9.36 0.25
N LEU A 12 6.55 9.53 -1.02
CA LEU A 12 7.31 10.25 -2.05
C LEU A 12 8.73 9.71 -2.30
N LYS A 13 9.05 8.52 -1.76
CA LYS A 13 10.32 7.86 -2.00
C LYS A 13 10.37 7.31 -3.42
N GLU A 14 11.53 7.45 -4.04
CA GLU A 14 11.84 6.77 -5.29
C GLU A 14 11.98 5.27 -5.03
N VAL A 15 11.37 4.45 -5.88
CA VAL A 15 11.38 2.99 -5.79
C VAL A 15 11.58 2.35 -7.15
N ASP A 16 12.11 1.14 -7.15
CA ASP A 16 12.12 0.28 -8.33
C ASP A 16 10.68 -0.11 -8.70
N ASN A 17 10.37 -0.18 -9.99
CA ASN A 17 9.05 -0.58 -10.50
C ASN A 17 8.52 -1.89 -9.88
N LYS A 18 9.42 -2.85 -9.62
CA LYS A 18 9.06 -4.16 -9.01
C LYS A 18 8.57 -4.06 -7.57
N ASN A 19 8.82 -2.94 -6.90
CA ASN A 19 8.44 -2.68 -5.52
C ASN A 19 7.34 -1.61 -5.41
N LEU A 20 6.68 -1.29 -6.53
CA LEU A 20 5.55 -0.38 -6.60
C LEU A 20 4.28 -1.16 -6.99
N TYR A 21 3.19 -0.89 -6.28
CA TYR A 21 1.93 -1.60 -6.43
C TYR A 21 0.82 -0.58 -6.66
N LEU A 22 0.01 -0.82 -7.69
CA LEU A 22 -1.20 -0.04 -7.94
C LEU A 22 -2.32 -0.54 -7.02
N VAL A 23 -2.82 0.33 -6.17
CA VAL A 23 -3.89 0.05 -5.20
C VAL A 23 -5.13 0.82 -5.59
N THR A 24 -6.28 0.14 -5.61
CA THR A 24 -7.58 0.79 -5.78
C THR A 24 -8.26 0.94 -4.42
N ILE A 25 -8.49 2.17 -4.01
CA ILE A 25 -9.18 2.53 -2.77
C ILE A 25 -10.61 2.92 -3.10
N TYR A 26 -11.57 2.26 -2.45
CA TYR A 26 -12.97 2.64 -2.49
C TYR A 26 -13.26 3.56 -1.31
N SER A 27 -13.42 4.85 -1.58
CA SER A 27 -13.80 5.83 -0.55
C SER A 27 -15.29 6.11 -0.61
N VAL A 28 -15.93 6.12 0.57
CA VAL A 28 -17.31 6.55 0.76
C VAL A 28 -17.25 7.78 1.67
N PRO A 29 -17.63 8.97 1.19
CA PRO A 29 -17.69 10.15 2.05
C PRO A 29 -18.62 9.89 3.23
N THR A 30 -18.21 10.26 4.43
CA THR A 30 -18.98 10.01 5.67
C THR A 30 -20.28 10.82 5.73
N ASP A 31 -20.36 11.90 4.94
CA ASP A 31 -21.51 12.77 4.76
C ASP A 31 -22.35 12.42 3.52
N ALA A 32 -22.04 11.33 2.83
CA ALA A 32 -22.76 10.94 1.63
C ALA A 32 -24.20 10.55 1.95
N VAL A 33 -25.14 11.43 1.59
CA VAL A 33 -26.60 11.16 1.60
C VAL A 33 -26.96 9.98 0.69
N TYR A 34 -26.10 9.68 -0.29
CA TYR A 34 -26.25 8.55 -1.22
C TYR A 34 -25.04 7.60 -1.12
N PRO A 35 -25.19 6.40 -0.52
CA PRO A 35 -24.09 5.43 -0.36
C PRO A 35 -23.53 4.88 -1.68
N ASP A 36 -24.17 5.19 -2.82
CA ASP A 36 -23.71 4.82 -4.16
C ASP A 36 -22.63 5.75 -4.73
N ASN A 37 -22.33 6.88 -4.07
CA ASN A 37 -21.26 7.81 -4.46
C ASN A 37 -19.86 7.31 -4.06
N LYS A 38 -19.57 6.04 -4.34
CA LYS A 38 -18.24 5.44 -4.14
C LYS A 38 -17.28 6.11 -5.11
N ARG A 39 -16.21 6.70 -4.59
CA ARG A 39 -15.10 7.18 -5.41
C ARG A 39 -14.00 6.15 -5.42
N ASN A 40 -13.63 5.73 -6.62
CA ASN A 40 -12.48 4.87 -6.85
C ASN A 40 -11.26 5.77 -7.02
N VAL A 41 -10.29 5.61 -6.13
CA VAL A 41 -9.00 6.31 -6.21
C VAL A 41 -7.93 5.26 -6.47
N GLN A 42 -7.16 5.47 -7.53
CA GLN A 42 -5.98 4.65 -7.81
C GLN A 42 -4.75 5.36 -7.24
N VAL A 43 -3.94 4.64 -6.48
CA VAL A 43 -2.69 5.15 -5.90
C VAL A 43 -1.58 4.12 -6.08
N GLU A 44 -0.37 4.58 -6.33
CA GLU A 44 0.83 3.76 -6.44
C GLU A 44 1.58 3.77 -5.11
N LEU A 45 1.66 2.63 -4.44
CA LEU A 45 2.30 2.50 -3.12
C LEU A 45 3.52 1.59 -3.18
N CYS A 46 4.56 1.97 -2.44
CA CYS A 46 5.70 1.09 -2.21
C CYS A 46 5.39 -0.01 -1.19
N VAL A 47 6.19 -1.07 -1.22
CA VAL A 47 6.11 -2.22 -0.30
C VAL A 47 6.03 -1.80 1.17
N ASP A 48 6.93 -0.93 1.63
CA ASP A 48 6.97 -0.51 3.04
C ASP A 48 5.66 0.17 3.46
N CYS A 49 5.12 1.04 2.61
CA CYS A 49 3.86 1.72 2.88
C CYS A 49 2.67 0.76 2.91
N LEU A 50 2.69 -0.28 2.07
CA LEU A 50 1.67 -1.33 2.07
C LEU A 50 1.74 -2.19 3.32
N HIS A 51 2.95 -2.56 3.77
CA HIS A 51 3.14 -3.31 5.02
C HIS A 51 2.61 -2.55 6.24
N GLU A 52 2.83 -1.22 6.29
CA GLU A 52 2.26 -0.39 7.35
C GLU A 52 0.72 -0.34 7.31
N ILE A 53 0.13 -0.24 6.11
CA ILE A 53 -1.33 -0.27 5.96
C ILE A 53 -1.89 -1.63 6.39
N GLU A 54 -1.22 -2.72 6.00
CA GLU A 54 -1.62 -4.08 6.38
C GLU A 54 -1.60 -4.26 7.90
N ALA A 55 -0.56 -3.76 8.58
CA ALA A 55 -0.45 -3.81 10.04
C ALA A 55 -1.58 -3.05 10.76
N ILE A 56 -2.15 -2.00 10.16
CA ILE A 56 -3.27 -1.23 10.72
C ILE A 56 -4.60 -1.97 10.51
N ILE A 57 -4.81 -2.57 9.33
CA ILE A 57 -6.11 -3.16 8.94
C ILE A 57 -6.25 -4.59 9.51
N GLN A 58 -5.16 -5.37 9.53
CA GLN A 58 -5.13 -6.74 10.04
C GLN A 58 -3.87 -6.96 10.88
N PRO A 59 -3.85 -6.55 12.15
CA PRO A 59 -2.71 -6.79 13.04
C PRO A 59 -2.45 -8.29 13.30
N ALA A 60 -3.43 -9.15 13.04
CA ALA A 60 -3.34 -10.60 13.23
C ALA A 60 -3.57 -11.31 11.89
N LEU A 61 -2.50 -11.81 11.26
CA LEU A 61 -2.44 -13.01 10.37
C LEU A 61 -1.14 -13.06 9.53
N HIS A 62 0.01 -12.76 10.14
CA HIS A 62 1.31 -13.07 9.53
C HIS A 62 1.85 -14.39 10.06
N GLU A 63 1.11 -15.49 9.89
CA GLU A 63 1.54 -16.83 10.38
C GLU A 63 2.94 -17.22 9.88
N ASN A 64 3.36 -16.67 8.73
CA ASN A 64 4.64 -16.95 8.08
C ASN A 64 5.52 -15.71 7.83
N GLY A 65 5.18 -14.55 8.40
CA GLY A 65 5.92 -13.29 8.16
C GLY A 65 5.81 -12.76 6.72
N ILE A 66 4.78 -13.15 5.97
CA ILE A 66 4.54 -12.71 4.59
C ILE A 66 3.34 -11.75 4.56
N SER A 67 3.48 -10.65 3.85
CA SER A 67 2.41 -9.69 3.56
C SER A 67 1.43 -10.28 2.55
N ARG A 68 0.13 -10.25 2.86
CA ARG A 68 -0.95 -10.66 1.96
C ARG A 68 -1.17 -9.65 0.84
N LEU A 69 -0.83 -8.38 1.06
CA LEU A 69 -0.98 -7.32 0.06
C LEU A 69 0.12 -7.36 -1.01
N THR A 70 1.34 -7.75 -0.63
CA THR A 70 2.50 -7.70 -1.54
C THR A 70 3.03 -9.08 -1.93
N GLY A 71 2.72 -10.13 -1.15
CA GLY A 71 3.33 -11.46 -1.27
C GLY A 71 4.80 -11.50 -0.81
N LEU A 72 5.33 -10.39 -0.30
CA LEU A 72 6.71 -10.28 0.15
C LEU A 72 6.83 -10.52 1.65
N ARG A 73 8.00 -10.99 2.09
CA ARG A 73 8.30 -11.04 3.53
C ARG A 73 8.22 -9.63 4.10
N LEU A 74 7.51 -9.49 5.21
CA LEU A 74 7.66 -8.35 6.10
C LEU A 74 9.12 -8.40 6.52
N LYS A 75 9.93 -7.45 6.08
CA LYS A 75 11.28 -7.34 6.63
C LYS A 75 11.09 -7.14 8.12
N ASP A 76 11.71 -7.99 8.92
CA ASP A 76 11.90 -7.69 10.32
C ASP A 76 12.44 -6.26 10.36
N LYS A 77 11.70 -5.33 10.96
CA LYS A 77 12.31 -4.09 11.43
C LYS A 77 13.28 -4.54 12.52
N GLU A 78 14.44 -5.08 12.12
CA GLU A 78 15.55 -5.27 13.02
C GLU A 78 15.80 -3.90 13.64
N ALA A 79 15.67 -3.89 14.96
CA ALA A 79 15.81 -2.72 15.80
C ALA A 79 17.06 -1.95 15.41
N VAL A 80 16.87 -0.67 15.06
CA VAL A 80 17.91 0.36 15.18
C VAL A 80 17.59 1.15 16.44
#